data_AF-A0AAI9MQJ1-F1
#
_entry.id   AF-A0AAI9MQJ1-F1
#
_cell.length_a   1.000
_cell.length_b   1.000
_cell.length_c   1.000
_cell.angle_alpha   90.00
_cell.angle_beta   90.00
_cell.angle_gamma   90.00
#
_symmetry.space_group_name_H-M   'P 1'
#
loop_
_entity.id
_entity.type
_entity.pdbx_description
1 polymer ?
#
loop_
_entity_poly.entity_id
_entity_poly.type
_entity_poly.pdbx_seq_one_letter_code
_entity_poly.pdbx_strand_id
1 'polypeptide(L)'
;MKIKDFSVGIRLAGSFSLILVLIMIMTVTGVGYLNSMLTSTERVMNNYLLQERMANEWQTGIESNGALGLVLLTSGDPDIRTYAQQRIEKTAARVDILQDKFNRELTSEQGIKLLKTIGEKRQVYADTLVKALQISEQGDREALNHFIRSQQLPIINDYMASLQALVEYEKTSIDKAGEVIADNGTAAILTLIITGCMALLLGGVLAWLITRSIT
;
A
#
# COMPACT_ATOMS: atom_id res chain seq x y z
N MET A 1 -6.98 -13.41 58.63
CA MET A 1 -8.43 -13.10 58.64
C MET A 1 -9.15 -14.05 57.71
N LYS A 2 -10.22 -14.72 58.15
CA LYS A 2 -11.01 -15.63 57.31
C LYS A 2 -12.05 -14.79 56.54
N ILE A 3 -12.38 -15.18 55.30
CA ILE A 3 -13.39 -14.49 54.47
C ILE A 3 -14.76 -14.39 55.17
N LYS A 4 -15.06 -15.31 56.11
CA LYS A 4 -16.29 -15.32 56.92
C LYS A 4 -16.38 -14.16 57.93
N ASP A 5 -15.27 -13.49 58.23
CA ASP A 5 -15.21 -12.44 59.26
C ASP A 5 -15.69 -11.07 58.74
N PHE A 6 -15.94 -10.94 57.43
CA PHE A 6 -16.44 -9.71 56.79
C PHE A 6 -17.95 -9.71 56.61
N SER A 7 -18.58 -8.53 56.65
CA SER A 7 -20.00 -8.36 56.38
C SER A 7 -20.36 -8.79 54.94
N VAL A 8 -21.59 -9.27 54.74
CA VAL A 8 -22.08 -9.76 53.44
C VAL A 8 -21.93 -8.69 52.35
N GLY A 9 -22.19 -7.42 52.67
CA GLY A 9 -22.04 -6.30 51.73
C GLY A 9 -20.60 -6.09 51.24
N ILE A 10 -19.59 -6.21 52.12
CA ILE A 10 -18.17 -6.07 51.74
C ILE A 10 -17.73 -7.21 50.83
N ARG A 11 -18.17 -8.43 51.12
CA ARG A 11 -17.88 -9.61 50.31
C ARG A 11 -18.48 -9.51 48.91
N LEU A 12 -19.73 -9.04 48.81
CA LEU A 12 -20.43 -8.84 47.55
C LEU A 12 -19.76 -7.72 46.72
N ALA A 13 -19.46 -6.59 47.35
CA ALA A 13 -18.76 -5.47 46.72
C ALA A 13 -17.39 -5.89 46.17
N GLY A 14 -16.60 -6.65 46.94
CA GLY A 14 -15.29 -7.15 46.51
C GLY A 14 -15.36 -8.03 45.25
N SER A 15 -16.33 -8.96 45.17
CA SER A 15 -16.51 -9.79 43.97
C SER A 15 -16.95 -8.98 42.75
N PHE A 16 -17.86 -8.01 42.94
CA PHE A 16 -18.31 -7.15 41.84
C PHE A 16 -17.19 -6.23 41.35
N SER A 17 -16.40 -5.63 42.25
CA SER A 17 -15.24 -4.81 41.87
C SER A 17 -14.21 -5.60 41.07
N LEU A 18 -13.95 -6.86 41.45
CA LEU A 18 -13.01 -7.72 40.71
C LEU A 18 -13.51 -8.02 39.29
N ILE A 19 -14.81 -8.30 39.12
CA ILE A 19 -15.42 -8.50 37.80
C ILE A 19 -15.33 -7.21 36.96
N LEU A 20 -15.64 -6.05 37.54
CA LEU A 20 -15.54 -4.76 36.85
C LEU A 20 -14.11 -4.45 36.38
N VAL A 21 -13.10 -4.76 37.20
CA VAL A 21 -11.69 -4.62 36.81
C VAL A 21 -11.34 -5.55 35.64
N LEU A 22 -11.81 -6.80 35.66
CA LEU A 22 -11.61 -7.74 34.54
C LEU A 22 -12.27 -7.24 33.26
N ILE A 23 -13.50 -6.74 33.34
CA ILE A 23 -14.20 -6.13 32.19
C ILE A 23 -13.41 -4.93 31.67
N MET A 24 -12.92 -4.05 32.55
CA MET A 24 -12.12 -2.90 32.16
C MET A 24 -10.84 -3.31 31.42
N ILE A 25 -10.13 -4.32 31.91
CA ILE A 25 -8.92 -4.86 31.24
C ILE A 25 -9.28 -5.41 29.85
N MET A 26 -10.38 -6.16 29.73
CA MET A 26 -10.85 -6.66 28.44
C MET A 26 -11.21 -5.53 27.48
N THR A 27 -11.93 -4.50 27.95
CA THR A 27 -12.29 -3.34 27.14
C THR A 27 -11.06 -2.58 26.67
N VAL A 28 -10.11 -2.26 27.55
CA VAL A 28 -8.88 -1.55 27.19
C VAL A 28 -8.08 -2.34 26.17
N THR A 29 -7.94 -3.64 26.37
CA THR A 29 -7.23 -4.54 25.44
C THR A 29 -7.92 -4.60 24.09
N GLY A 30 -9.24 -4.80 24.06
CA GLY A 30 -10.04 -4.85 22.84
C GLY A 30 -9.98 -3.54 22.05
N VAL A 31 -10.09 -2.39 22.73
CA VAL A 31 -9.94 -1.06 22.12
C VAL A 31 -8.53 -0.87 21.56
N GLY A 32 -7.50 -1.34 22.26
CA GLY A 32 -6.12 -1.28 21.77
C GLY A 32 -5.92 -2.03 20.44
N TYR A 33 -6.44 -3.27 20.36
CA TYR A 33 -6.40 -4.04 19.12
C TYR A 33 -7.20 -3.37 17.99
N LEU A 34 -8.41 -2.89 18.28
CA LEU A 34 -9.24 -2.19 17.30
C LEU A 34 -8.55 -0.93 16.77
N ASN A 35 -7.94 -0.12 17.64
CA ASN A 35 -7.18 1.06 17.21
C ASN A 35 -5.99 0.68 16.31
N SER A 36 -5.24 -0.38 16.67
CA SER A 36 -4.13 -0.86 15.84
C SER A 36 -4.59 -1.29 14.44
N MET A 37 -5.73 -2.00 14.36
CA MET A 37 -6.34 -2.38 13.09
C MET A 37 -6.81 -1.17 12.29
N LEU A 38 -7.46 -0.20 12.93
CA LEU A 38 -7.93 1.02 12.28
C LEU A 38 -6.75 1.78 11.68
N THR A 39 -5.67 2.02 12.43
CA THR A 39 -4.47 2.70 11.92
C THR A 39 -3.79 1.93 10.80
N SER A 40 -3.73 0.60 10.89
CA SER A 40 -3.12 -0.23 9.84
C SER A 40 -3.97 -0.22 8.56
N THR A 41 -5.29 -0.31 8.70
CA THR A 41 -6.25 -0.23 7.59
C THR A 41 -6.20 1.15 6.94
N GLU A 42 -6.13 2.22 7.75
CA GLU A 42 -5.98 3.58 7.26
C GLU A 42 -4.69 3.74 6.45
N ARG A 43 -3.57 3.17 6.92
CA ARG A 43 -2.30 3.18 6.17
C ARG A 43 -2.43 2.45 4.82
N VAL A 44 -3.08 1.30 4.77
CA VAL A 44 -3.33 0.58 3.50
C VAL A 44 -4.20 1.43 2.57
N MET A 45 -5.32 1.95 3.09
CA MET A 45 -6.31 2.66 2.29
C MET A 45 -5.81 4.00 1.77
N ASN A 46 -5.12 4.77 2.61
CA ASN A 46 -4.75 6.16 2.31
C ASN A 46 -3.33 6.29 1.75
N ASN A 47 -2.43 5.33 2.02
CA ASN A 47 -1.05 5.40 1.54
C ASN A 47 -0.78 4.34 0.46
N TYR A 48 -0.81 3.05 0.80
CA TYR A 48 -0.34 2.01 -0.13
C TYR A 48 -1.24 1.85 -1.36
N LEU A 49 -2.57 1.87 -1.20
CA LEU A 49 -3.48 1.85 -2.36
C LEU A 49 -3.36 3.10 -3.22
N LEU A 50 -3.07 4.26 -2.62
CA LEU A 50 -2.86 5.49 -3.37
C LEU A 50 -1.57 5.42 -4.19
N GLN A 51 -0.49 4.91 -3.58
CA GLN A 51 0.80 4.70 -4.22
C GLN A 51 0.68 3.65 -5.35
N GLU A 52 0.00 2.53 -5.13
CA GLU A 52 -0.25 1.52 -6.16
C GLU A 52 -1.02 2.11 -7.36
N ARG A 53 -2.09 2.89 -7.11
CA ARG A 53 -2.83 3.56 -8.19
C ARG A 53 -1.98 4.55 -8.96
N MET A 54 -1.14 5.31 -8.27
CA MET A 54 -0.20 6.25 -8.90
C MET A 54 0.84 5.53 -9.74
N ALA A 55 1.36 4.39 -9.28
CA ALA A 55 2.32 3.58 -10.03
C ALA A 55 1.68 3.01 -11.30
N ASN A 56 0.44 2.49 -11.20
CA ASN A 56 -0.32 2.04 -12.37
C ASN A 56 -0.65 3.19 -13.34
N GLU A 57 -1.02 4.36 -12.83
CA GLU A 57 -1.28 5.54 -13.66
C GLU A 57 -0.03 5.95 -14.45
N TRP A 58 1.13 5.98 -13.78
CA TRP A 58 2.41 6.24 -14.41
C TRP A 58 2.70 5.19 -15.50
N GLN A 59 2.61 3.89 -15.16
CA GLN A 59 2.82 2.81 -16.11
C GLN A 59 1.92 2.92 -17.35
N THR A 60 0.62 3.12 -17.15
CA THR A 60 -0.37 3.29 -18.23
C THR A 60 -0.05 4.50 -19.10
N GLY A 61 0.40 5.61 -18.49
CA GLY A 61 0.84 6.79 -19.21
C GLY A 61 2.03 6.52 -20.12
N ILE A 62 3.03 5.78 -19.63
CA ILE A 62 4.21 5.43 -20.44
C ILE A 62 3.88 4.43 -21.53
N GLU A 63 3.00 3.47 -21.28
CA GLU A 63 2.51 2.56 -22.32
C GLU A 63 1.81 3.33 -23.45
N SER A 64 0.92 4.27 -23.09
CA SER A 64 0.26 5.15 -24.06
C SER A 64 1.26 6.03 -24.83
N ASN A 65 2.24 6.62 -24.14
CA ASN A 65 3.28 7.42 -24.77
C ASN A 65 4.21 6.58 -25.67
N GLY A 66 4.47 5.32 -25.34
CA GLY A 66 5.21 4.40 -26.20
C GLY A 66 4.53 4.25 -27.56
N ALA A 67 3.21 3.98 -27.56
CA ALA A 67 2.43 3.87 -28.79
C ALA A 67 2.34 5.20 -29.55
N LEU A 68 2.05 6.31 -28.86
CA LEU A 68 1.99 7.64 -29.48
C LEU A 68 3.34 8.11 -30.02
N GLY A 69 4.44 7.70 -29.38
CA GLY A 69 5.80 7.98 -29.86
C GLY A 69 6.05 7.32 -31.21
N LEU A 70 5.59 6.08 -31.41
CA LEU A 70 5.67 5.43 -32.72
C LEU A 70 4.84 6.16 -33.77
N VAL A 71 3.64 6.64 -33.41
CA VAL A 71 2.81 7.46 -34.31
C VAL A 71 3.52 8.77 -34.68
N LEU A 72 4.09 9.46 -33.70
CA LEU A 72 4.84 10.70 -33.89
C LEU A 72 6.03 10.53 -34.84
N LEU A 73 6.72 9.39 -34.74
CA LEU A 73 7.90 9.07 -35.55
C LEU A 73 7.57 8.63 -36.98
N THR A 74 6.46 7.90 -37.17
CA THR A 74 6.19 7.18 -38.43
C THR A 74 5.10 7.81 -39.31
N SER A 75 4.25 8.67 -38.74
CA SER A 75 3.17 9.35 -39.46
C SER A 75 3.72 10.39 -40.43
N GLY A 76 3.21 10.38 -41.67
CA GLY A 76 3.46 11.45 -42.65
C GLY A 76 2.48 12.62 -42.53
N ASP A 77 1.41 12.47 -41.76
CA ASP A 77 0.38 13.49 -41.57
C ASP A 77 0.76 14.45 -40.42
N PRO A 78 0.93 15.76 -40.70
CA PRO A 78 1.30 16.76 -39.69
C PRO A 78 0.28 16.93 -38.56
N ASP A 79 -1.01 16.78 -38.82
CA ASP A 79 -2.06 16.93 -37.81
C ASP A 79 -2.05 15.75 -36.84
N ILE A 80 -1.83 14.53 -37.36
CA ILE A 80 -1.67 13.32 -36.53
C ILE A 80 -0.41 13.43 -35.66
N ARG A 81 0.70 13.94 -36.21
CA ARG A 81 1.93 14.17 -35.43
C ARG A 81 1.70 15.19 -34.31
N THR A 82 1.02 16.30 -34.62
CA THR A 82 0.67 17.34 -33.65
C THR A 82 -0.21 16.79 -32.52
N TYR A 83 -1.22 15.98 -32.87
CA TYR A 83 -2.07 15.29 -31.89
C TYR A 83 -1.24 14.38 -30.97
N ALA A 84 -0.39 13.54 -31.54
CA ALA A 84 0.44 12.61 -30.77
C ALA A 84 1.38 13.37 -29.81
N GLN A 85 2.04 14.42 -30.30
CA GLN A 85 2.91 15.28 -29.51
C GLN A 85 2.16 15.92 -28.32
N GLN A 86 1.00 16.55 -28.55
CA GLN A 86 0.22 17.18 -27.48
C GLN A 86 -0.21 16.17 -26.41
N ARG A 87 -0.57 14.94 -26.80
CA ARG A 87 -0.91 13.87 -25.86
C ARG A 87 0.30 13.38 -25.07
N ILE A 88 1.46 13.28 -25.70
CA ILE A 88 2.72 12.94 -25.02
C ILE A 88 3.10 14.00 -24.00
N GLU A 89 3.04 15.28 -24.37
CA GLU A 89 3.35 16.41 -23.49
C GLU A 89 2.42 16.46 -22.28
N LYS A 90 1.12 16.26 -22.48
CA LYS A 90 0.14 16.18 -21.38
C LYS A 90 0.46 15.03 -20.42
N THR A 91 0.81 13.86 -20.96
CA THR A 91 1.15 12.70 -20.15
C THR A 91 2.48 12.90 -19.42
N ALA A 92 3.47 13.52 -20.06
CA ALA A 92 4.75 13.84 -19.44
C ALA A 92 4.57 14.77 -18.23
N ALA A 93 3.77 15.84 -18.36
CA ALA A 93 3.47 16.73 -17.24
C ALA A 93 2.78 16.00 -16.07
N ARG A 94 1.88 15.03 -16.37
CA ARG A 94 1.27 14.20 -15.33
C ARG A 94 2.27 13.27 -14.66
N VAL A 95 3.14 12.63 -15.45
CA VAL A 95 4.21 11.76 -14.94
C VAL A 95 5.18 12.52 -14.05
N ASP A 96 5.53 13.77 -14.37
CA ASP A 96 6.39 14.60 -13.51
C ASP A 96 5.76 14.80 -12.13
N ILE A 97 4.45 15.11 -12.07
CA ILE A 97 3.72 15.25 -10.81
C ILE A 97 3.71 13.94 -10.01
N LEU A 98 3.51 12.80 -10.68
CA LEU A 98 3.52 11.48 -10.03
C LEU A 98 4.92 11.16 -9.48
N GLN A 99 5.95 11.38 -10.28
CA GLN A 99 7.34 11.16 -9.90
C GLN A 99 7.75 12.02 -8.69
N ASP A 100 7.42 13.31 -8.69
CA ASP A 100 7.68 14.20 -7.57
C ASP A 100 6.98 13.76 -6.29
N LYS A 101 5.74 13.27 -6.42
CA LYS A 101 5.00 12.75 -5.26
C LYS A 101 5.65 11.48 -4.71
N PHE A 102 6.05 10.55 -5.58
CA PHE A 102 6.81 9.37 -5.16
C PHE A 102 8.13 9.73 -4.48
N ASN A 103 8.90 10.66 -5.04
CA ASN A 103 10.17 11.10 -4.46
C ASN A 103 10.01 11.70 -3.05
N ARG A 104 8.84 12.30 -2.73
CA ARG A 104 8.54 12.85 -1.40
C ARG A 104 8.02 11.80 -0.42
N GLU A 105 7.19 10.88 -0.89
CA GLU A 105 6.42 9.98 -0.01
C GLU A 105 7.07 8.60 0.16
N LEU A 106 7.82 8.12 -0.84
CA LEU A 106 8.44 6.80 -0.82
C LEU A 106 9.83 6.88 -0.19
N THR A 107 9.90 6.55 1.10
CA THR A 107 11.10 6.71 1.93
C THR A 107 11.84 5.41 2.22
N SER A 108 11.31 4.26 1.79
CA SER A 108 11.99 2.98 1.98
C SER A 108 13.23 2.88 1.09
N GLU A 109 14.29 2.21 1.58
CA GLU A 109 15.53 2.02 0.82
C GLU A 109 15.27 1.34 -0.54
N GLN A 110 14.44 0.30 -0.54
CA GLN A 110 14.04 -0.41 -1.75
C GLN A 110 13.25 0.49 -2.71
N GLY A 111 12.30 1.28 -2.20
CA GLY A 111 11.50 2.19 -3.00
C GLY A 111 12.34 3.30 -3.65
N ILE A 112 13.27 3.89 -2.89
CA ILE A 112 14.22 4.89 -3.40
C ILE A 112 15.08 4.29 -4.52
N LYS A 113 15.55 3.05 -4.37
CA LYS A 113 16.32 2.35 -5.40
C LYS A 113 15.51 2.11 -6.68
N LEU A 114 14.23 1.75 -6.56
CA LEU A 114 13.32 1.60 -7.69
C LEU A 114 13.12 2.94 -8.41
N LEU A 115 12.84 4.02 -7.68
CA LEU A 115 12.65 5.36 -8.25
C LEU A 115 13.90 5.86 -8.98
N LYS A 116 15.09 5.59 -8.42
CA LYS A 116 16.35 5.91 -9.09
C LYS A 116 16.47 5.17 -10.43
N THR A 117 16.20 3.86 -10.43
CA THR A 117 16.25 3.03 -11.64
C THR A 117 15.25 3.52 -12.69
N ILE A 118 14.04 3.87 -12.27
CA ILE A 118 13.00 4.46 -13.12
C ILE A 118 13.48 5.78 -13.74
N GLY A 119 14.09 6.66 -12.95
CA GLY A 119 14.66 7.91 -13.44
C GLY A 119 15.76 7.71 -14.49
N GLU A 120 16.68 6.77 -14.25
CA GLU A 120 17.73 6.42 -15.21
C GLU A 120 17.14 5.90 -16.53
N LYS A 121 16.16 4.97 -16.47
CA LYS A 121 15.50 4.43 -17.66
C LYS A 121 14.68 5.48 -18.40
N ARG A 122 14.00 6.38 -17.67
CA ARG A 122 13.27 7.52 -18.25
C ARG A 122 14.20 8.43 -19.05
N GLN A 123 15.39 8.74 -18.52
CA GLN A 123 16.38 9.56 -19.23
C GLN A 123 16.84 8.88 -20.52
N VAL A 124 17.20 7.60 -20.46
CA VAL A 124 17.62 6.82 -21.64
C VAL A 124 16.53 6.78 -22.71
N TYR A 125 15.27 6.64 -22.30
CA TYR A 125 14.12 6.71 -23.22
C TYR A 125 13.99 8.08 -23.88
N ALA A 126 14.08 9.17 -23.11
CA ALA A 126 14.00 10.53 -23.64
C ALA A 126 15.11 10.81 -24.68
N ASP A 127 16.36 10.44 -24.35
CA ASP A 127 17.51 10.60 -25.26
C ASP A 127 17.34 9.79 -26.55
N THR A 128 16.75 8.60 -26.45
CA THR A 128 16.47 7.72 -27.60
C THR A 128 15.39 8.30 -28.51
N LEU A 129 14.34 8.88 -27.92
CA LEU A 129 13.27 9.53 -28.68
C LEU A 129 13.78 10.73 -29.48
N VAL A 130 14.70 11.53 -28.90
CA VAL A 130 15.37 12.63 -29.62
C VAL A 130 16.11 12.12 -30.86
N LYS A 131 16.90 11.04 -30.71
CA LYS A 131 17.62 10.43 -31.83
C LYS A 131 16.66 9.91 -32.90
N ALA A 132 15.57 9.27 -32.50
CA ALA A 132 14.57 8.76 -33.44
C ALA A 132 13.87 9.87 -34.22
N LEU A 133 13.57 11.00 -33.57
CA LEU A 133 13.00 12.18 -34.23
C LEU A 133 13.96 12.74 -35.27
N GLN A 134 15.26 12.84 -34.96
CA GLN A 134 16.28 13.27 -35.92
C GLN A 134 16.37 12.35 -37.15
N ILE A 135 16.24 11.03 -36.96
CA ILE A 135 16.22 10.06 -38.07
C ILE A 135 14.91 10.20 -38.87
N SER A 136 13.77 10.37 -38.19
CA SER A 136 12.46 10.58 -38.81
C SER A 136 12.45 11.83 -39.71
N GLU A 137 13.06 12.93 -39.25
CA GLU A 137 13.17 14.19 -39.99
C GLU A 137 14.04 14.09 -41.25
N GLN A 138 14.96 13.12 -41.32
CA GLN A 138 15.74 12.84 -42.53
C GLN A 138 14.92 12.15 -43.63
N GLY A 139 13.73 11.63 -43.30
CA GLY A 139 12.83 10.97 -44.25
C GLY A 139 13.23 9.55 -44.64
N ASP A 140 14.33 9.01 -44.10
CA ASP A 140 14.76 7.63 -44.33
C ASP A 140 13.94 6.65 -43.48
N ARG A 141 12.87 6.12 -44.08
CA ARG A 141 11.96 5.17 -43.42
C ARG A 141 12.64 3.84 -43.08
N GLU A 142 13.64 3.40 -43.84
CA GLU A 142 14.31 2.12 -43.59
C GLU A 142 15.22 2.25 -42.36
N ALA A 143 16.04 3.31 -42.31
CA ALA A 143 16.87 3.62 -41.15
C ALA A 143 16.02 3.83 -39.89
N LEU A 144 14.90 4.56 -39.98
CA LEU A 144 13.99 4.77 -38.87
C LEU A 144 13.40 3.45 -38.34
N ASN A 145 12.89 2.59 -39.23
CA ASN A 145 12.31 1.30 -38.83
C ASN A 145 13.35 0.39 -38.20
N HIS A 146 14.58 0.38 -38.73
CA HIS A 146 15.68 -0.37 -38.14
C HIS A 146 16.01 0.16 -36.74
N PHE A 147 16.13 1.47 -36.56
CA PHE A 147 16.39 2.10 -35.26
C PHE A 147 15.27 1.79 -34.24
N ILE A 148 14.01 1.91 -34.65
CA ILE A 148 12.86 1.61 -33.80
C ILE A 148 12.94 0.17 -33.27
N ARG A 149 13.17 -0.80 -34.17
CA ARG A 149 13.21 -2.22 -33.81
C ARG A 149 14.41 -2.60 -32.95
N SER A 150 15.60 -2.09 -33.30
CA SER A 150 16.86 -2.50 -32.68
C SER A 150 17.19 -1.76 -31.39
N GLN A 151 16.72 -0.52 -31.23
CA GLN A 151 17.10 0.34 -30.11
C GLN A 151 15.87 0.82 -29.32
N GLN A 152 14.88 1.41 -30.00
CA GLN A 152 13.79 2.10 -29.29
C GLN A 152 12.86 1.15 -28.54
N LEU A 153 12.39 0.07 -29.18
CA LEU A 153 11.50 -0.89 -28.54
C LEU A 153 12.13 -1.56 -27.30
N PRO A 154 13.39 -2.05 -27.34
CA PRO A 154 14.08 -2.53 -26.13
C PRO A 154 14.11 -1.51 -24.99
N ILE A 155 14.42 -0.24 -25.29
CA ILE A 155 14.51 0.82 -24.28
C ILE A 155 13.15 1.15 -23.66
N ILE A 156 12.08 1.15 -24.47
CA ILE A 156 10.70 1.29 -23.97
C ILE A 156 10.37 0.13 -23.03
N ASN A 157 10.68 -1.11 -23.42
CA ASN A 157 10.40 -2.29 -22.61
C ASN A 157 11.16 -2.27 -21.28
N ASP A 158 12.43 -1.85 -21.28
CA ASP A 158 13.23 -1.68 -20.07
C ASP A 158 12.63 -0.66 -19.11
N TYR A 159 12.14 0.48 -19.65
CA TYR A 159 11.49 1.50 -18.85
C TYR A 159 10.17 0.98 -18.27
N MET A 160 9.34 0.31 -19.07
CA MET A 160 8.09 -0.31 -18.62
C MET A 160 8.32 -1.38 -17.55
N ALA A 161 9.36 -2.21 -17.68
CA ALA A 161 9.72 -3.21 -16.69
C ALA A 161 10.13 -2.58 -15.35
N SER A 162 10.83 -1.44 -15.38
CA SER A 162 11.18 -0.71 -14.16
C SER A 162 9.95 -0.16 -13.42
N LEU A 163 8.93 0.31 -14.17
CA LEU A 163 7.64 0.75 -13.59
C LEU A 163 6.84 -0.44 -13.07
N GLN A 164 6.85 -1.58 -13.76
CA GLN A 164 6.22 -2.81 -13.29
C GLN A 164 6.81 -3.27 -11.95
N ALA A 165 8.13 -3.16 -11.77
CA ALA A 165 8.78 -3.47 -10.50
C ALA A 165 8.32 -2.57 -9.35
N LEU A 166 8.01 -1.29 -9.62
CA LEU A 166 7.41 -0.39 -8.63
C LEU A 166 5.96 -0.79 -8.30
N VAL A 167 5.14 -1.09 -9.31
CA VAL A 167 3.77 -1.59 -9.09
C VAL A 167 3.78 -2.85 -8.22
N GLU A 168 4.68 -3.79 -8.50
CA GLU A 168 4.80 -5.04 -7.74
C GLU A 168 5.28 -4.81 -6.30
N TYR A 169 6.19 -3.86 -6.11
CA TYR A 169 6.63 -3.43 -4.78
C TYR A 169 5.47 -2.85 -3.95
N GLU A 170 4.62 -2.02 -4.55
CA GLU A 170 3.44 -1.47 -3.86
C GLU A 170 2.41 -2.55 -3.53
N LYS A 171 2.15 -3.49 -4.47
CA LYS A 171 1.29 -4.66 -4.20
C LYS A 171 1.79 -5.51 -3.04
N THR A 172 3.07 -5.84 -3.05
CA THR A 172 3.70 -6.59 -1.94
C THR A 172 3.57 -5.84 -0.61
N SER A 173 3.62 -4.50 -0.63
CA SER A 173 3.46 -3.68 0.58
C SER A 173 2.02 -3.69 1.10
N ILE A 174 1.03 -3.72 0.20
CA ILE A 174 -0.39 -3.92 0.54
C ILE A 174 -0.62 -5.30 1.15
N ASP A 175 -0.11 -6.36 0.51
CA ASP A 175 -0.31 -7.74 0.96
C ASP A 175 0.27 -7.97 2.36
N LYS A 176 1.52 -7.52 2.60
CA LYS A 176 2.16 -7.59 3.93
C LYS A 176 1.37 -6.83 4.99
N ALA A 177 0.80 -5.68 4.65
CA ALA A 177 -0.02 -4.94 5.59
C ALA A 177 -1.35 -5.65 5.88
N GLY A 178 -1.93 -6.32 4.88
CA GLY A 178 -3.09 -7.19 5.03
C GLY A 178 -2.82 -8.37 5.97
N GLU A 179 -1.67 -9.04 5.83
CA GLU A 179 -1.22 -10.11 6.73
C GLU A 179 -1.13 -9.62 8.18
N VAL A 180 -0.48 -8.48 8.42
CA VAL A 180 -0.36 -7.89 9.77
C VAL A 180 -1.73 -7.56 10.37
N ILE A 181 -2.69 -7.07 9.57
CA ILE A 181 -4.06 -6.80 10.03
C ILE A 181 -4.76 -8.11 10.43
N ALA A 182 -4.64 -9.16 9.60
CA ALA A 182 -5.25 -10.46 9.85
C ALA A 182 -4.67 -11.15 11.10
N ASP A 183 -3.35 -11.10 11.28
CA ASP A 183 -2.67 -11.65 12.45
C ASP A 183 -3.08 -10.93 13.74
N ASN A 184 -3.11 -9.59 13.71
CA ASN A 184 -3.61 -8.79 14.83
C ASN A 184 -5.09 -9.10 15.13
N GLY A 185 -5.90 -9.39 14.11
CA GLY A 185 -7.29 -9.86 14.25
C GLY A 185 -7.42 -11.16 14.99
N THR A 186 -6.65 -12.15 14.55
CA THR A 186 -6.65 -13.47 15.16
C THR A 186 -6.17 -13.40 16.61
N ALA A 187 -5.10 -12.65 16.88
CA ALA A 187 -4.57 -12.45 18.22
C ALA A 187 -5.56 -11.71 19.14
N ALA A 188 -6.24 -10.69 18.65
CA ALA A 188 -7.26 -9.94 19.40
C ALA A 188 -8.42 -10.85 19.82
N ILE A 189 -8.96 -11.62 18.86
CA ILE A 189 -10.06 -12.56 19.10
C ILE A 189 -9.64 -13.61 20.14
N LEU A 190 -8.47 -14.24 19.96
CA LEU A 190 -7.98 -15.25 20.88
C LEU A 190 -7.77 -14.69 22.29
N THR A 191 -7.18 -13.50 22.39
CA THR A 191 -6.95 -12.83 23.68
C THR A 191 -8.26 -12.56 24.41
N LEU A 192 -9.28 -12.04 23.72
CA LEU A 192 -10.60 -11.74 24.28
C LEU A 192 -11.38 -13.01 24.67
N ILE A 193 -11.27 -14.10 23.89
CA ILE A 193 -11.87 -15.39 24.24
C ILE A 193 -11.22 -15.93 25.52
N ILE A 194 -9.88 -15.98 25.58
CA ILE A 194 -9.16 -16.52 26.74
C ILE A 194 -9.47 -15.70 28.01
N THR A 195 -9.39 -14.37 27.92
CA THR A 195 -9.73 -13.49 29.06
C THR A 195 -11.21 -13.56 29.44
N GLY A 196 -12.12 -13.67 28.47
CA GLY A 196 -13.55 -13.87 28.71
C GLY A 196 -13.84 -15.19 29.45
N CYS A 197 -13.25 -16.30 29.00
CA CYS A 197 -13.36 -17.59 29.68
C CYS A 197 -12.80 -17.54 31.10
N MET A 198 -11.64 -16.91 31.31
CA MET A 198 -11.09 -16.71 32.66
C MET A 198 -12.01 -15.87 33.54
N ALA A 199 -12.60 -14.80 33.01
CA ALA A 199 -13.53 -13.94 33.74
C ALA A 199 -14.80 -14.71 34.16
N LEU A 200 -15.35 -15.54 33.27
CA LEU A 200 -16.51 -16.40 33.59
C LEU A 200 -16.18 -17.44 34.66
N LEU A 201 -15.02 -18.11 34.56
CA LEU A 201 -14.57 -19.09 35.56
C LEU A 201 -14.36 -18.45 36.93
N LEU A 202 -13.65 -17.31 36.98
CA LEU A 202 -13.42 -16.58 38.22
C LEU A 202 -14.73 -16.06 38.83
N GLY A 203 -15.61 -15.48 38.00
CA GLY A 203 -16.93 -15.03 38.43
C GLY A 203 -17.78 -16.16 39.01
N GLY A 204 -17.79 -17.33 38.36
CA GLY A 204 -18.50 -18.51 38.85
C GLY A 204 -17.95 -19.05 40.16
N VAL A 205 -16.63 -19.13 40.30
CA VAL A 205 -15.97 -19.57 41.55
C VAL A 205 -16.28 -18.61 42.70
N LEU A 206 -16.20 -17.30 42.46
CA LEU A 206 -16.50 -16.29 43.48
C LEU A 206 -17.98 -16.33 43.90
N ALA A 207 -18.89 -16.47 42.94
CA ALA A 207 -20.31 -16.62 43.22
C ALA A 207 -20.57 -17.85 44.12
N TRP A 208 -20.00 -19.00 43.76
CA TRP A 208 -20.13 -20.24 44.55
C TRP A 208 -19.56 -20.11 45.97
N LEU A 209 -18.36 -19.54 46.11
CA LEU A 209 -17.72 -19.32 47.42
C LEU A 209 -18.55 -18.37 48.30
N ILE A 210 -19.14 -17.33 47.73
CA ILE A 210 -20.00 -16.38 48.45
C ILE A 210 -21.28 -17.07 48.90
N THR A 211 -21.96 -17.80 48.02
CA THR A 211 -23.18 -18.55 48.36
C THR A 211 -22.92 -19.53 49.51
N ARG A 212 -21.85 -20.34 49.43
CA ARG A 212 -21.48 -21.30 50.47
C ARG A 212 -21.05 -20.67 51.81
N SER A 213 -20.70 -19.39 51.83
CA SER A 213 -20.34 -18.69 53.07
C SER A 213 -21.46 -17.79 53.59
N ILE A 214 -22.60 -17.76 52.91
CA ILE A 214 -23.87 -17.21 53.44
C ILE A 214 -24.72 -18.36 53.98
N THR A 215 -24.81 -19.48 53.24
CA THR A 215 -25.40 -20.75 53.69
C THR A 215 -24.49 -21.44 54.72
#